data_AF-A0A1H6DPT4-F1
#
_entry.id   AF-A0A1H6DPT4-F1
#
_cell.length_a   1.000
_cell.length_b   1.000
_cell.length_c   1.000
_cell.angle_alpha   90.00
_cell.angle_beta   90.00
_cell.angle_gamma   90.00
#
_symmetry.space_group_name_H-M   'P 1'
#
loop_
_entity.id
_entity.type
_entity.pdbx_description
1 polymer ?
#
loop_
_entity_poly.entity_id
_entity_poly.type
_entity_poly.pdbx_seq_one_letter_code
_entity_poly.pdbx_strand_id
1 'polypeptide(L)'
;MLSPTTLRPYPPVPACAQAVPGHNRWHPDIPGVAEVITGGAVRLECEGRPPGEEAVLCGPIVVIGAEAGDVIAVDVLDVGRSDGRYSPFGHPGVIGCAPAAPGVRAVGVPAAGPDGALLGRCRPGLAGYERVAAEAVPTAARGREVVGCSIAPLTAGSRILLPVHARGAKLSVGDLHFPAPDTADCADAPLPGWIDLRINLTKRGVERFGITAPMLLPDPDAA
;
A
#
# COMPACT_ATOMS: atom_id res chain seq x y z
N MET A 1 13.46 4.11 -29.68
CA MET A 1 13.76 3.33 -28.46
C MET A 1 14.06 4.35 -27.37
N LEU A 2 13.13 4.53 -26.42
CA LEU A 2 13.37 5.40 -25.27
C LEU A 2 14.22 4.60 -24.28
N SER A 3 15.44 5.06 -23.98
CA SER A 3 16.28 4.43 -22.95
C SER A 3 15.50 4.34 -21.63
N PRO A 4 15.58 3.23 -20.89
CA PRO A 4 15.10 3.19 -19.51
C PRO A 4 15.90 4.25 -18.75
N THR A 5 15.21 5.31 -18.32
CA THR A 5 15.81 6.31 -17.45
C THR A 5 16.09 5.58 -16.15
N THR A 6 17.36 5.26 -15.89
CA THR A 6 17.79 4.82 -14.57
C THR A 6 17.43 5.95 -13.61
N LEU A 7 16.39 5.73 -12.80
CA LEU A 7 16.07 6.62 -11.70
C LEU A 7 17.31 6.66 -10.82
N ARG A 8 17.91 7.85 -10.68
CA ARG A 8 19.00 8.04 -9.73
C ARG A 8 18.49 7.64 -8.35
N PRO A 9 19.30 7.00 -7.48
CA PRO A 9 18.87 6.70 -6.13
C PRO A 9 18.39 8.00 -5.48
N TYR A 10 17.14 8.00 -5.03
CA TYR A 10 16.55 9.16 -4.38
C TYR A 10 17.48 9.60 -3.23
N PRO A 11 17.76 10.91 -3.07
CA PRO A 11 18.56 11.39 -1.95
C PRO A 11 17.95 10.92 -0.62
N PRO A 12 18.75 10.81 0.46
CA PRO A 12 18.24 10.42 1.78
C PRO A 12 17.01 11.26 2.14
N VAL A 13 16.07 10.64 2.87
CA VAL A 13 14.83 11.23 3.37
C VAL A 13 15.06 12.72 3.65
N PRO A 14 14.50 13.63 2.83
CA PRO A 14 14.82 15.04 2.97
C PRO A 14 14.42 15.49 4.37
N ALA A 15 15.14 16.45 4.96
CA ALA A 15 14.86 16.93 6.32
C ALA A 15 13.41 17.45 6.51
N CYS A 16 12.69 17.71 5.41
CA CYS A 16 11.28 18.06 5.41
C CYS A 16 10.31 16.86 5.45
N ALA A 17 10.80 15.62 5.39
CA ALA A 17 9.96 14.44 5.47
C ALA A 17 9.44 14.29 6.90
N GLN A 18 8.13 14.37 7.04
CA GLN A 18 7.46 14.24 8.32
C GLN A 18 7.29 12.76 8.65
N ALA A 19 7.80 12.32 9.81
CA ALA A 19 7.43 11.02 10.35
C ALA A 19 5.93 10.99 10.63
N VAL A 20 5.22 10.03 10.04
CA VAL A 20 3.78 9.84 10.25
C VAL A 20 3.54 8.43 10.77
N PRO A 21 2.74 8.24 11.84
CA PRO A 21 2.42 6.89 12.30
C PRO A 21 1.72 6.10 11.19
N GLY A 22 2.10 4.83 11.05
CA GLY A 22 1.40 3.90 10.18
C GLY A 22 0.02 3.51 10.71
N HIS A 23 -0.65 2.63 9.97
CA HIS A 23 -1.93 2.07 10.37
C HIS A 23 -1.97 0.55 10.14
N ASN A 24 -2.65 -0.18 11.01
CA ASN A 24 -2.77 -1.65 10.94
C ASN A 24 -4.23 -2.09 10.72
N ARG A 25 -5.10 -1.14 10.37
CA ARG A 25 -6.50 -1.39 9.98
C ARG A 25 -6.84 -0.55 8.76
N TRP A 26 -7.83 -0.99 8.01
CA TRP A 26 -8.31 -0.34 6.80
C TRP A 26 -9.64 0.34 7.07
N HIS A 27 -9.70 1.64 6.80
CA HIS A 27 -10.92 2.43 6.87
C HIS A 27 -10.80 3.68 5.98
N PRO A 28 -11.85 4.07 5.23
CA PRO A 28 -11.79 5.21 4.31
C PRO A 28 -11.55 6.55 5.00
N ASP A 29 -11.98 6.67 6.26
CA ASP A 29 -11.81 7.91 7.04
C ASP A 29 -10.44 8.02 7.74
N ILE A 30 -9.53 7.06 7.55
CA ILE A 30 -8.14 7.27 7.96
C ILE A 30 -7.57 8.45 7.16
N PRO A 31 -7.08 9.52 7.82
CA PRO A 31 -6.59 10.70 7.13
C PRO A 31 -5.39 10.36 6.25
N GLY A 32 -5.29 11.01 5.09
CA GLY A 32 -4.13 10.86 4.22
C GLY A 32 -2.86 11.40 4.88
N VAL A 33 -1.73 10.78 4.61
CA VAL A 33 -0.42 11.21 5.13
C VAL A 33 0.30 12.14 4.16
N ALA A 34 0.03 11.97 2.86
CA ALA A 34 0.44 12.84 1.77
C ALA A 34 -0.55 12.72 0.60
N GLU A 35 -0.42 13.64 -0.36
CA GLU A 35 -1.25 13.69 -1.55
C GLU A 35 -0.37 13.62 -2.80
N VAL A 36 -0.86 12.95 -3.85
CA VAL A 36 -0.20 12.85 -5.14
C VAL A 36 -1.19 13.16 -6.26
N ILE A 37 -0.73 13.86 -7.29
CA ILE A 37 -1.45 13.97 -8.56
C ILE A 37 -1.13 12.78 -9.45
N THR A 38 -1.95 12.52 -10.47
CA THR A 38 -1.67 11.48 -11.47
C THR A 38 -0.30 11.69 -12.12
N GLY A 39 0.47 10.61 -12.27
CA GLY A 39 1.85 10.63 -12.74
C GLY A 39 2.88 10.97 -11.64
N GLY A 40 2.44 11.36 -10.45
CA GLY A 40 3.30 11.66 -9.32
C GLY A 40 3.99 10.41 -8.75
N ALA A 41 5.18 10.61 -8.19
CA ALA A 41 5.94 9.59 -7.49
C ALA A 41 6.12 9.94 -6.01
N VAL A 42 6.18 8.92 -5.16
CA VAL A 42 6.32 9.06 -3.71
C VAL A 42 7.21 7.94 -3.16
N ARG A 43 8.11 8.29 -2.23
CA ARG A 43 8.80 7.33 -1.38
C ARG A 43 8.03 7.14 -0.09
N LEU A 44 7.78 5.88 0.27
CA LEU A 44 7.20 5.50 1.55
C LEU A 44 8.25 4.75 2.36
N GLU A 45 8.52 5.23 3.57
CA GLU A 45 9.28 4.51 4.59
C GLU A 45 8.28 3.70 5.41
N CYS A 46 8.51 2.39 5.50
CA CYS A 46 7.58 1.44 6.08
C CYS A 46 8.27 0.69 7.21
N GLU A 47 7.57 0.57 8.34
CA GLU A 47 8.04 -0.16 9.51
C GLU A 47 7.99 -1.67 9.24
N GLY A 48 8.92 -2.41 9.83
CA GLY A 48 8.77 -3.86 9.96
C GLY A 48 7.80 -4.18 11.11
N ARG A 49 7.47 -5.46 11.26
CA ARG A 49 6.72 -5.94 12.43
C ARG A 49 7.38 -7.18 13.03
N PRO A 50 7.21 -7.42 14.34
CA PRO A 50 7.50 -8.73 14.91
C PRO A 50 6.65 -9.84 14.25
N PRO A 51 7.15 -11.08 14.16
CA PRO A 51 6.37 -12.21 13.66
C PRO A 51 5.06 -12.40 14.44
N GLY A 52 3.94 -12.53 13.72
CA GLY A 52 2.62 -12.81 14.30
C GLY A 52 1.79 -11.59 14.70
N GLU A 53 2.34 -10.37 14.66
CA GLU A 53 1.59 -9.13 14.86
C GLU A 53 0.95 -8.65 13.55
N GLU A 54 -0.10 -7.82 13.55
CA GLU A 54 -0.67 -7.27 12.30
C GLU A 54 0.33 -6.33 11.59
N ALA A 55 0.38 -6.36 10.25
CA ALA A 55 1.22 -5.46 9.47
C ALA A 55 0.87 -3.99 9.75
N VAL A 56 1.91 -3.18 10.00
CA VAL A 56 1.81 -1.73 10.05
C VAL A 56 2.08 -1.19 8.65
N LEU A 57 1.09 -0.51 8.08
CA LEU A 57 1.13 -0.01 6.72
C LEU A 57 1.54 1.46 6.71
N CYS A 58 2.39 1.80 5.74
CA CYS A 58 2.74 3.16 5.37
C CYS A 58 1.67 3.71 4.40
N GLY A 59 1.20 4.93 4.68
CA GLY A 59 0.04 5.53 4.02
C GLY A 59 -1.06 5.92 5.03
N PRO A 60 -2.28 6.23 4.56
CA PRO A 60 -2.71 6.21 3.17
C PRO A 60 -2.21 7.42 2.35
N ILE A 61 -1.80 7.19 1.12
CA ILE A 61 -1.55 8.22 0.11
C ILE A 61 -2.87 8.56 -0.59
N VAL A 62 -3.18 9.85 -0.66
CA VAL A 62 -4.36 10.36 -1.36
C VAL A 62 -4.00 10.67 -2.81
N VAL A 63 -4.67 10.03 -3.75
CA VAL A 63 -4.59 10.33 -5.18
C VAL A 63 -5.63 11.40 -5.51
N ILE A 64 -5.17 12.61 -5.83
CA ILE A 64 -6.05 13.75 -6.11
C ILE A 64 -6.97 13.44 -7.30
N GLY A 65 -8.28 13.62 -7.08
CA GLY A 65 -9.32 13.39 -8.09
C GLY A 65 -9.79 11.94 -8.24
N ALA A 66 -9.21 11.00 -7.49
CA ALA A 66 -9.65 9.59 -7.49
C ALA A 66 -10.99 9.43 -6.76
N GLU A 67 -11.90 8.68 -7.36
CA GLU A 67 -13.25 8.40 -6.86
C GLU A 67 -13.59 6.93 -7.06
N ALA A 68 -14.62 6.45 -6.36
CA ALA A 68 -15.07 5.08 -6.48
C ALA A 68 -15.42 4.73 -7.96
N GLY A 69 -14.95 3.59 -8.44
CA GLY A 69 -15.10 3.16 -9.84
C GLY A 69 -13.95 3.59 -10.77
N ASP A 70 -13.00 4.38 -10.28
CA ASP A 70 -11.72 4.60 -10.95
C ASP A 70 -10.76 3.42 -10.74
N VAL A 71 -9.64 3.44 -11.44
CA VAL A 71 -8.51 2.52 -11.23
C VAL A 71 -7.25 3.35 -11.08
N ILE A 72 -6.40 3.00 -10.12
CA ILE A 72 -5.04 3.51 -10.08
C ILE A 72 -4.07 2.44 -10.60
N ALA A 73 -3.16 2.85 -11.49
CA ALA A 73 -2.01 2.05 -11.88
C ALA A 73 -0.83 2.48 -11.00
N VAL A 74 -0.30 1.53 -10.24
CA VAL A 74 0.83 1.74 -9.33
C VAL A 74 2.03 1.00 -9.89
N ASP A 75 3.07 1.75 -10.24
CA ASP A 75 4.37 1.21 -10.62
C ASP A 75 5.25 1.13 -9.38
N VAL A 76 5.84 -0.03 -9.13
CA VAL A 76 6.93 -0.17 -8.15
C VAL A 76 8.21 0.27 -8.85
N LEU A 77 8.72 1.44 -8.49
CA LEU A 77 9.93 2.00 -9.11
C LEU A 77 11.16 1.32 -8.55
N ASP A 78 11.29 1.31 -7.22
CA ASP A 78 12.42 0.74 -6.49
C ASP A 78 11.99 0.33 -5.08
N VAL A 79 12.70 -0.62 -4.46
CA VAL A 79 12.49 -1.06 -3.08
C VAL A 79 13.85 -1.21 -2.40
N GLY A 80 13.95 -0.90 -1.12
CA GLY A 80 15.19 -1.08 -0.37
C GLY A 80 15.00 -1.15 1.14
N ARG A 81 16.08 -1.50 1.82
CA ARG A 81 16.11 -1.69 3.27
C ARG A 81 16.30 -0.36 3.98
N SER A 82 15.95 -0.32 5.27
CA SER A 82 16.10 0.86 6.14
C SER A 82 17.55 1.32 6.36
N ASP A 83 18.54 0.50 6.02
CA ASP A 83 19.95 0.89 5.96
C ASP A 83 20.32 1.71 4.71
N GLY A 84 19.34 2.01 3.85
CA GLY A 84 19.48 2.79 2.62
C GLY A 84 19.87 1.97 1.40
N ARG A 85 20.09 0.65 1.52
CA ARG A 85 20.47 -0.20 0.39
C ARG A 85 19.25 -0.60 -0.44
N TYR A 86 19.35 -0.40 -1.76
CA TYR A 86 18.41 -0.97 -2.72
C TYR A 86 18.41 -2.50 -2.66
N SER A 87 17.26 -3.12 -2.90
CA SER A 87 17.06 -4.56 -2.94
C SER A 87 16.28 -4.97 -4.19
N PRO A 88 16.91 -5.67 -5.16
CA PRO A 88 16.26 -6.02 -6.43
C PRO A 88 15.07 -6.97 -6.25
N PHE A 89 15.15 -7.87 -5.27
CA PHE A 89 14.06 -8.79 -4.92
C PHE A 89 13.16 -8.26 -3.81
N GLY A 90 13.38 -7.02 -3.37
CA GLY A 90 12.55 -6.37 -2.36
C GLY A 90 11.14 -6.13 -2.90
N HIS A 91 10.12 -6.41 -2.10
CA HIS A 91 8.74 -6.25 -2.51
C HIS A 91 7.80 -6.10 -1.30
N PRO A 92 6.60 -5.52 -1.47
CA PRO A 92 5.63 -5.41 -0.39
C PRO A 92 4.89 -6.72 -0.13
N GLY A 93 4.74 -7.06 1.15
CA GLY A 93 3.87 -8.13 1.61
C GLY A 93 2.39 -7.75 1.61
N VAL A 94 2.07 -6.45 1.62
CA VAL A 94 0.70 -5.94 1.51
C VAL A 94 0.67 -4.64 0.71
N ILE A 95 -0.25 -4.51 -0.26
CA ILE A 95 -0.58 -3.27 -0.97
C ILE A 95 -2.08 -3.23 -1.33
N GLY A 96 -2.70 -2.05 -1.23
CA GLY A 96 -4.10 -1.88 -1.63
C GLY A 96 -4.69 -0.51 -1.34
N CYS A 97 -5.92 -0.31 -1.80
CA CYS A 97 -6.72 0.89 -1.54
C CYS A 97 -7.60 0.72 -0.29
N ALA A 98 -7.98 1.82 0.35
CA ALA A 98 -9.01 1.77 1.39
C ALA A 98 -10.34 1.25 0.82
N PRO A 99 -11.14 0.54 1.63
CA PRO A 99 -12.43 0.04 1.20
C PRO A 99 -13.40 1.21 1.06
N ALA A 100 -14.54 0.97 0.40
CA ALA A 100 -15.64 1.93 0.42
C ALA A 100 -16.07 2.22 1.87
N ALA A 101 -16.80 3.33 2.07
CA ALA A 101 -17.47 3.63 3.34
C ALA A 101 -18.17 2.35 3.85
N PRO A 102 -18.06 2.03 5.15
CA PRO A 102 -18.58 0.78 5.69
C PRO A 102 -20.08 0.66 5.39
N GLY A 103 -20.40 -0.23 4.44
CA GLY A 103 -21.76 -0.57 4.02
C GLY A 103 -21.97 -2.07 3.83
N VAL A 104 -20.89 -2.88 3.88
CA VAL A 104 -20.98 -4.34 3.85
C VAL A 104 -19.92 -4.89 4.81
N ARG A 105 -20.36 -5.43 5.94
CA ARG A 105 -19.50 -6.29 6.77
C ARG A 105 -19.08 -7.47 5.90
N ALA A 106 -17.78 -7.67 5.71
CA ALA A 106 -17.29 -8.93 5.17
C ALA A 106 -17.85 -10.07 6.04
N VAL A 107 -18.58 -11.00 5.43
CA VAL A 107 -19.19 -12.13 6.13
C VAL A 107 -18.07 -12.95 6.76
N GLY A 108 -18.07 -13.08 8.09
CA GLY A 108 -17.32 -14.12 8.79
C GLY A 108 -16.02 -13.74 9.49
N VAL A 109 -15.56 -12.47 9.45
CA VAL A 109 -14.44 -12.02 10.30
C VAL A 109 -14.96 -11.09 11.39
N PRO A 110 -14.79 -11.42 12.69
CA PRO A 110 -15.22 -10.52 13.76
C PRO A 110 -14.52 -9.17 13.64
N ALA A 111 -15.26 -8.09 13.89
CA ALA A 111 -14.65 -6.78 14.05
C ALA A 111 -13.59 -6.91 15.15
N ALA A 112 -12.34 -6.55 14.84
CA ALA A 112 -11.21 -6.74 15.76
C ALA A 112 -11.31 -5.86 17.03
N GLY A 113 -12.32 -4.99 17.10
CA GLY A 113 -12.46 -4.01 18.19
C GLY A 113 -11.39 -2.92 18.12
N PRO A 114 -11.49 -1.90 18.99
CA PRO A 114 -10.52 -0.81 19.05
C PRO A 114 -9.17 -1.22 19.64
N ASP A 115 -9.09 -2.37 20.31
CA ASP A 115 -7.88 -2.85 20.98
C ASP A 115 -6.76 -3.14 19.97
N GLY A 116 -5.60 -2.52 20.18
CA GLY A 116 -4.45 -2.63 19.28
C GLY A 116 -4.63 -1.97 17.90
N ALA A 117 -5.68 -1.17 17.70
CA ALA A 117 -5.89 -0.44 16.46
C ALA A 117 -4.91 0.74 16.33
N LEU A 118 -4.10 0.71 15.27
CA LEU A 118 -3.30 1.83 14.81
C LEU A 118 -3.99 2.42 13.57
N LEU A 119 -4.40 3.69 13.67
CA LEU A 119 -5.20 4.38 12.64
C LEU A 119 -4.49 5.64 12.12
N GLY A 120 -3.16 5.64 12.16
CA GLY A 120 -2.30 6.72 11.68
C GLY A 120 -2.54 8.05 12.42
N ARG A 121 -3.05 9.05 11.69
CA ARG A 121 -3.38 10.38 12.23
C ARG A 121 -4.73 10.42 12.97
N CYS A 122 -5.55 9.38 12.87
CA CYS A 122 -6.74 9.21 13.70
C CYS A 122 -6.30 8.57 15.03
N ARG A 123 -6.33 9.31 16.14
CA ARG A 123 -5.74 8.88 17.42
C ARG A 123 -6.77 8.94 18.56
N PRO A 124 -6.60 8.13 19.62
CA PRO A 124 -7.45 8.21 20.82
C PRO A 124 -7.61 9.65 21.32
N GLY A 125 -8.84 10.02 21.67
CA GLY A 125 -9.19 11.38 22.12
C GLY A 125 -9.43 12.40 21.00
N LEU A 126 -9.18 12.06 19.73
CA LEU A 126 -9.58 12.90 18.59
C LEU A 126 -11.01 12.59 18.14
N ALA A 127 -11.71 13.61 17.64
CA ALA A 127 -13.06 13.46 17.11
C ALA A 127 -13.09 12.42 15.97
N GLY A 128 -14.04 11.48 16.06
CA GLY A 128 -14.21 10.42 15.08
C GLY A 128 -13.36 9.16 15.33
N TYR A 129 -12.40 9.17 16.25
CA TYR A 129 -11.55 8.01 16.54
C TYR A 129 -12.37 6.78 16.92
N GLU A 130 -13.26 6.87 17.92
CA GLU A 130 -14.02 5.72 18.41
C GLU A 130 -14.83 5.03 17.31
N ARG A 131 -15.46 5.83 16.44
CA ARG A 131 -16.21 5.31 15.29
C ARG A 131 -15.28 4.59 14.30
N VAL A 132 -14.19 5.25 13.89
CA VAL A 132 -13.24 4.68 12.93
C VAL A 132 -12.60 3.42 13.50
N ALA A 133 -12.22 3.41 14.78
CA ALA A 133 -11.65 2.24 15.45
C ALA A 133 -12.63 1.06 15.52
N ALA A 134 -13.93 1.32 15.73
CA ALA A 134 -14.96 0.30 15.74
C ALA A 134 -15.27 -0.28 14.34
N GLU A 135 -15.10 0.53 13.29
CA GLU A 135 -15.44 0.18 11.90
C GLU A 135 -14.24 -0.36 11.10
N ALA A 136 -13.01 -0.01 11.48
CA ALA A 136 -11.81 -0.36 10.74
C ALA A 136 -11.51 -1.87 10.80
N VAL A 137 -11.13 -2.43 9.66
CA VAL A 137 -10.93 -3.89 9.52
C VAL A 137 -9.46 -4.26 9.39
N PRO A 138 -9.01 -5.39 9.93
CA PRO A 138 -7.63 -5.87 9.72
C PRO A 138 -7.39 -6.26 8.25
N THR A 139 -6.13 -6.36 7.84
CA THR A 139 -5.74 -6.72 6.48
C THR A 139 -6.30 -8.08 6.07
N ALA A 140 -6.30 -9.05 6.98
CA ALA A 140 -6.87 -10.38 6.73
C ALA A 140 -8.36 -10.34 6.33
N ALA A 141 -9.13 -9.37 6.84
CA ALA A 141 -10.55 -9.21 6.51
C ALA A 141 -10.79 -8.60 5.12
N ARG A 142 -9.75 -8.04 4.47
CA ARG A 142 -9.86 -7.46 3.13
C ARG A 142 -9.81 -8.52 2.01
N GLY A 143 -9.40 -9.75 2.32
CA GLY A 143 -9.37 -10.85 1.37
C GLY A 143 -8.67 -10.48 0.05
N ARG A 144 -9.39 -10.58 -1.07
CA ARG A 144 -8.85 -10.34 -2.42
C ARG A 144 -8.81 -8.86 -2.85
N GLU A 145 -9.26 -7.93 -2.00
CA GLU A 145 -9.21 -6.49 -2.31
C GLU A 145 -7.82 -5.88 -2.08
N VAL A 146 -6.99 -6.55 -1.28
CA VAL A 146 -5.58 -6.23 -1.09
C VAL A 146 -4.73 -7.33 -1.70
N VAL A 147 -3.54 -6.97 -2.14
CA VAL A 147 -2.57 -7.91 -2.72
C VAL A 147 -1.42 -8.07 -1.75
N GLY A 148 -0.98 -9.32 -1.58
CA GLY A 148 0.23 -9.62 -0.85
C GLY A 148 1.18 -10.49 -1.67
N CYS A 149 2.40 -10.63 -1.15
CA CYS A 149 3.50 -11.35 -1.79
C CYS A 149 3.21 -12.84 -2.03
N SER A 150 2.26 -13.43 -1.29
CA SER A 150 1.79 -14.80 -1.50
C SER A 150 1.07 -15.03 -2.84
N ILE A 151 0.64 -13.97 -3.53
CA ILE A 151 0.07 -14.06 -4.89
C ILE A 151 1.18 -13.99 -5.92
N ALA A 152 1.95 -12.90 -5.89
CA ALA A 152 3.21 -12.74 -6.61
C ALA A 152 4.00 -11.59 -5.96
N PRO A 153 5.34 -11.67 -5.93
CA PRO A 153 6.17 -10.57 -5.45
C PRO A 153 6.10 -9.39 -6.43
N LEU A 154 5.78 -8.21 -5.91
CA LEU A 154 5.80 -6.95 -6.68
C LEU A 154 7.16 -6.26 -6.52
N THR A 155 8.15 -6.76 -7.23
CA THR A 155 9.51 -6.19 -7.27
C THR A 155 9.56 -4.89 -8.09
N ALA A 156 10.68 -4.17 -8.02
CA ALA A 156 10.97 -3.05 -8.91
C ALA A 156 10.70 -3.43 -10.38
N GLY A 157 10.04 -2.54 -11.13
CA GLY A 157 9.57 -2.79 -12.49
C GLY A 157 8.13 -3.33 -12.59
N SER A 158 7.60 -3.91 -11.51
CA SER A 158 6.22 -4.43 -11.47
C SER A 158 5.18 -3.31 -11.51
N ARG A 159 4.02 -3.62 -12.09
CA ARG A 159 2.82 -2.79 -12.04
C ARG A 159 1.66 -3.52 -11.41
N ILE A 160 0.83 -2.81 -10.65
CA ILE A 160 -0.46 -3.30 -10.17
C ILE A 160 -1.56 -2.29 -10.50
N LEU A 161 -2.70 -2.80 -10.99
CA LEU A 161 -3.92 -2.03 -11.16
C LEU A 161 -4.82 -2.28 -9.96
N LEU A 162 -5.18 -1.22 -9.24
CA LEU A 162 -6.03 -1.29 -8.05
C LEU A 162 -7.36 -0.55 -8.32
N PRO A 163 -8.51 -1.23 -8.19
CA PRO A 163 -9.80 -0.56 -8.19
C PRO A 163 -9.89 0.45 -7.03
N VAL A 164 -10.49 1.60 -7.29
CA VAL A 164 -10.73 2.63 -6.29
C VAL A 164 -12.12 2.43 -5.71
N HIS A 165 -12.20 2.32 -4.37
CA HIS A 165 -13.46 2.16 -3.64
C HIS A 165 -13.79 3.37 -2.74
N ALA A 166 -12.78 4.17 -2.39
CA ALA A 166 -12.92 5.35 -1.55
C ALA A 166 -12.37 6.60 -2.25
N ARG A 167 -12.88 7.76 -1.85
CA ARG A 167 -12.37 9.05 -2.33
C ARG A 167 -10.87 9.16 -2.05
N GLY A 168 -10.12 9.53 -3.09
CA GLY A 168 -8.68 9.66 -3.02
C GLY A 168 -7.91 8.34 -3.09
N ALA A 169 -8.57 7.21 -3.38
CA ALA A 169 -8.02 5.85 -3.34
C ALA A 169 -7.53 5.37 -1.97
N LYS A 170 -6.79 6.23 -1.24
CA LYS A 170 -6.20 5.94 0.07
C LYS A 170 -5.33 4.70 -0.03
N LEU A 171 -4.31 4.81 -0.89
CA LEU A 171 -3.36 3.73 -1.18
C LEU A 171 -2.43 3.54 0.02
N SER A 172 -2.32 2.31 0.50
CA SER A 172 -1.36 1.93 1.53
C SER A 172 -0.57 0.71 1.09
N VAL A 173 0.64 0.61 1.61
CA VAL A 173 1.58 -0.48 1.36
C VAL A 173 2.32 -0.80 2.66
N GLY A 174 2.96 -1.95 2.78
CA GLY A 174 3.78 -2.27 3.95
C GLY A 174 4.20 -3.73 3.94
N ASP A 175 4.65 -4.20 5.11
CA ASP A 175 5.12 -5.58 5.29
C ASP A 175 6.23 -5.92 4.30
N LEU A 176 7.28 -5.09 4.20
CA LEU A 176 8.30 -5.25 3.14
C LEU A 176 9.17 -6.48 3.39
N HIS A 177 9.40 -7.26 2.34
CA HIS A 177 10.18 -8.50 2.36
C HIS A 177 11.44 -8.32 1.51
N PHE A 178 12.55 -8.94 1.93
CA PHE A 178 13.86 -8.81 1.27
C PHE A 178 14.56 -10.17 1.13
N PRO A 179 13.99 -11.11 0.36
CA PRO A 179 14.54 -12.44 0.20
C PRO A 179 15.90 -12.42 -0.49
N ALA A 180 16.71 -13.42 -0.18
CA ALA A 180 17.91 -13.72 -0.96
C ALA A 180 17.52 -14.18 -2.38
N PRO A 181 18.42 -14.03 -3.37
CA PRO A 181 18.23 -14.63 -4.70
C PRO A 181 17.86 -16.12 -4.57
N ASP A 182 17.01 -16.61 -5.47
CA ASP A 182 16.60 -18.03 -5.57
C ASP A 182 15.79 -18.57 -4.37
N THR A 183 15.32 -17.71 -3.47
CA THR A 183 14.36 -18.10 -2.44
C THR A 183 12.97 -18.21 -3.06
N ALA A 184 12.43 -19.44 -3.14
CA ALA A 184 11.14 -19.71 -3.77
C ALA A 184 9.96 -19.06 -3.02
N ASP A 185 10.08 -18.88 -1.70
CA ASP A 185 9.02 -18.38 -0.85
C ASP A 185 9.42 -17.10 -0.12
N CYS A 186 8.44 -16.21 0.08
CA CYS A 186 8.58 -14.98 0.85
C CYS A 186 8.42 -15.25 2.37
N ALA A 187 9.04 -16.31 2.87
CA ALA A 187 8.89 -16.76 4.26
C ALA A 187 9.67 -15.90 5.27
N ASP A 188 10.49 -14.97 4.79
CA ASP A 188 11.25 -14.06 5.64
C ASP A 188 10.32 -13.14 6.43
N ALA A 189 10.73 -12.85 7.68
CA ALA A 189 10.04 -11.86 8.47
C ALA A 189 10.10 -10.49 7.76
N PRO A 190 9.00 -9.72 7.77
CA PRO A 190 8.98 -8.38 7.20
C PRO A 190 9.97 -7.48 7.93
N LEU A 191 10.71 -6.66 7.17
CA LEU A 191 11.73 -5.77 7.69
C LEU A 191 11.41 -4.30 7.36
N PRO A 192 11.87 -3.36 8.18
CA PRO A 192 11.74 -1.95 7.86
C PRO A 192 12.55 -1.57 6.62
N GLY A 193 11.98 -0.73 5.77
CA GLY A 193 12.59 -0.28 4.53
C GLY A 193 11.77 0.77 3.81
N TRP A 194 12.12 1.02 2.56
CA TRP A 194 11.49 2.01 1.71
C TRP A 194 10.99 1.41 0.41
N ILE A 195 9.95 2.01 -0.14
CA ILE A 195 9.41 1.68 -1.45
C ILE A 195 9.05 2.97 -2.21
N ASP A 196 9.51 3.05 -3.45
CA ASP A 196 9.18 4.14 -4.38
C ASP A 196 8.06 3.71 -5.32
N LEU A 197 6.99 4.50 -5.34
CA LEU A 197 5.81 4.23 -6.14
C LEU A 197 5.52 5.39 -7.08
N ARG A 198 5.15 5.09 -8.33
CA ARG A 198 4.51 6.06 -9.24
C ARG A 198 3.06 5.68 -9.45
N ILE A 199 2.17 6.66 -9.34
CA ILE A 199 0.73 6.43 -9.33
C ILE A 199 0.06 7.19 -10.47
N ASN A 200 -0.67 6.49 -11.33
CA ASN A 200 -1.46 7.06 -12.41
C ASN A 200 -2.95 6.77 -12.19
N LEU A 201 -3.80 7.79 -12.36
CA LEU A 201 -5.24 7.67 -12.21
C LEU A 201 -5.93 7.48 -13.56
N THR A 202 -6.74 6.44 -13.66
CA THR A 202 -7.61 6.17 -14.81
C THR A 202 -9.06 6.34 -14.40
N LYS A 203 -9.71 7.41 -14.89
CA LYS A 203 -11.11 7.68 -14.58
C LYS A 203 -12.04 6.63 -15.18
N ARG A 204 -13.04 6.19 -14.40
CA ARG A 204 -14.00 5.13 -14.78
C ARG A 204 -13.30 3.83 -15.22
N GLY A 205 -12.13 3.54 -14.65
CA GLY A 205 -11.31 2.40 -15.05
C GLY A 205 -11.99 1.05 -14.84
N VAL A 206 -12.81 0.92 -13.79
CA VAL A 206 -13.56 -0.32 -13.50
C VAL A 206 -14.55 -0.61 -14.62
N GLU A 207 -15.36 0.37 -14.99
CA GLU A 207 -16.37 0.24 -16.04
C GLU A 207 -15.75 0.06 -17.42
N ARG A 208 -14.72 0.86 -17.75
CA ARG A 208 -14.12 0.90 -19.10
C ARG A 208 -13.26 -0.32 -19.42
N PHE A 209 -12.59 -0.87 -18.42
CA PHE A 209 -11.58 -1.92 -18.61
C PHE A 209 -11.89 -3.21 -17.84
N GLY A 210 -13.00 -3.26 -17.10
CA GLY A 210 -13.42 -4.46 -16.36
C GLY A 210 -12.53 -4.79 -15.15
N ILE A 211 -11.76 -3.84 -14.64
CA ILE A 211 -10.83 -4.06 -13.52
C ILE A 211 -11.62 -4.00 -12.21
N THR A 212 -12.26 -5.10 -11.83
CA THR A 212 -13.10 -5.20 -10.61
C THR A 212 -12.36 -5.76 -9.40
N ALA A 213 -11.15 -6.28 -9.60
CA ALA A 213 -10.24 -6.76 -8.57
C ALA A 213 -8.80 -6.35 -8.92
N PRO A 214 -7.86 -6.39 -7.95
CA PRO A 214 -6.46 -6.12 -8.23
C PRO A 214 -5.93 -6.98 -9.38
N MET A 215 -5.23 -6.36 -10.33
CA MET A 215 -4.57 -7.05 -11.43
C MET A 215 -3.07 -6.75 -11.40
N LEU A 216 -2.28 -7.82 -11.28
CA LEU A 216 -0.83 -7.74 -11.29
C LEU A 216 -0.34 -7.83 -12.73
N LEU A 217 0.54 -6.91 -13.09
CA LEU A 217 1.28 -6.90 -14.34
C LEU A 217 2.77 -6.97 -13.95
N PRO A 218 3.34 -8.19 -13.85
CA PRO A 218 4.75 -8.34 -13.51
C PRO A 218 5.64 -7.65 -14.55
N ASP A 219 6.87 -7.36 -14.18
CA ASP A 219 7.86 -6.84 -15.11
C ASP A 219 8.00 -7.81 -16.30
N PRO A 220 7.76 -7.37 -17.56
CA PRO A 220 7.92 -8.23 -18.73
C PRO A 220 9.34 -8.79 -18.88
N ASP A 221 10.34 -8.13 -18.30
CA ASP A 221 11.75 -8.54 -18.37
C ASP A 221 12.17 -9.46 -17.20
N ALA A 222 11.25 -9.84 -16.30
CA ALA A 222 11.52 -10.73 -15.17
C ALA A 222 11.36 -12.24 -15.49
N ALA A 223 11.28 -12.63 -16.77
CA ALA A 223 11.11 -14.01 -17.26
C ALA A 223 12.39 -14.62 -17.84
#